data_AF-A0A847W849-F1
#
_entry.id   AF-A0A847W849-F1
#
_cell.length_a   1.000
_cell.length_b   1.000
_cell.length_c   1.000
_cell.angle_alpha   90.00
_cell.angle_beta   90.00
_cell.angle_gamma   90.00
#
_symmetry.space_group_name_H-M   'P 1'
#
loop_
_entity.id
_entity.type
_entity.pdbx_description
1 polymer ?
#
loop_
_entity_poly.entity_id
_entity_poly.type
_entity_poly.pdbx_seq_one_letter_code
_entity_poly.pdbx_strand_id
1 'polypeptide(L)'
;QKLRKKLQENHINDIDEIINEYEEHFSFKLADGYSEEEIVRKLGSPDIIAEQYLAVKTKDDRQSPGKKLIAVTGLVFADIFAACFFIIFCAWVLVMAALTAASLAVGICLISGINAYSIIPLMPYSCAAVFALVFFALAVLAAAGTVYCAAFARQLMRSYGRFHRNTMASASGKVTLPSVSMNPQFNVKTKRALRKITLSALLVLAVGFIAAYVTAAVAAGHPAFWHVWGWFGGKLS
;
A
#
# COMPACT_ATOMS: atom_id res chain seq x y z
N GLN A 1 6.06 29.63 -9.45
CA GLN A 1 6.56 30.31 -10.68
C GLN A 1 8.03 30.77 -10.62
N LYS A 2 8.52 31.43 -9.55
CA LYS A 2 9.96 31.81 -9.42
C LYS A 2 10.94 30.62 -9.50
N LEU A 3 10.58 29.45 -8.95
CA LEU A 3 11.40 28.23 -8.99
C LEU A 3 11.60 27.70 -10.42
N ARG A 4 10.55 27.74 -11.25
CA ARG A 4 10.58 27.30 -12.66
C ARG A 4 11.57 28.10 -13.51
N LYS A 5 11.61 29.42 -13.31
CA LYS A 5 12.56 30.31 -14.01
C LYS A 5 14.02 29.98 -13.68
N LYS A 6 14.33 29.76 -12.39
CA LYS A 6 15.68 29.40 -11.93
C LYS A 6 16.11 27.98 -12.33
N LEU A 7 15.17 27.04 -12.45
CA LEU A 7 15.44 25.68 -12.91
C LEU A 7 15.61 25.61 -14.44
N GLN A 8 14.90 26.45 -15.21
CA GLN A 8 15.08 26.57 -16.66
C GLN A 8 16.42 27.21 -17.06
N GLU A 9 16.90 28.18 -16.29
CA GLU A 9 18.23 28.80 -16.52
C GLU A 9 19.41 27.84 -16.29
N ASN A 10 19.20 26.69 -15.63
CA ASN A 10 20.26 25.75 -15.24
C ASN A 10 20.20 24.37 -15.96
N HIS A 11 19.44 24.23 -17.05
CA HIS A 11 19.38 23.01 -17.89
C HIS A 11 19.10 21.69 -17.15
N ILE A 12 18.19 21.69 -16.18
CA ILE A 12 17.73 20.46 -15.53
C ILE A 12 16.58 19.88 -16.38
N ASN A 13 16.67 18.63 -16.82
CA ASN A 13 15.68 18.03 -17.75
C ASN A 13 14.35 17.59 -17.10
N ASP A 14 14.25 17.58 -15.76
CA ASP A 14 13.06 17.09 -15.03
C ASP A 14 12.34 18.22 -14.25
N ILE A 15 12.15 19.39 -14.87
CA ILE A 15 11.56 20.58 -14.23
C ILE A 15 10.10 20.34 -13.85
N ASP A 16 9.31 19.74 -14.73
CA ASP A 16 7.87 19.59 -14.52
C ASP A 16 7.56 18.53 -13.44
N GLU A 17 8.40 17.50 -13.27
CA GLU A 17 8.20 16.46 -12.23
C GLU A 17 8.56 16.97 -10.83
N ILE A 18 9.61 17.80 -10.72
CA ILE A 18 9.99 18.48 -9.48
C ILE A 18 8.92 19.50 -9.08
N ILE A 19 8.39 20.26 -10.04
CA ILE A 19 7.31 21.22 -9.77
C ILE A 19 6.06 20.47 -9.30
N ASN A 20 5.71 19.35 -9.93
CA ASN A 20 4.52 18.59 -9.58
C ASN A 20 4.61 17.98 -8.16
N GLU A 21 5.78 17.47 -7.73
CA GLU A 21 5.98 16.99 -6.36
C GLU A 21 5.94 18.13 -5.32
N TYR A 22 6.47 19.30 -5.66
CA TYR A 22 6.36 20.48 -4.80
C TYR A 22 4.93 21.01 -4.73
N GLU A 23 4.18 20.97 -5.82
CA GLU A 23 2.78 21.40 -5.92
C GLU A 23 1.83 20.42 -5.19
N GLU A 24 2.10 19.10 -5.26
CA GLU A 24 1.46 18.09 -4.41
C GLU A 24 1.78 18.33 -2.92
N HIS A 25 3.03 18.61 -2.57
CA HIS A 25 3.42 18.86 -1.18
C HIS A 25 2.87 20.20 -0.63
N PHE A 26 2.73 21.22 -1.49
CA PHE A 26 2.09 22.50 -1.15
C PHE A 26 0.59 22.35 -0.99
N SER A 27 -0.07 21.68 -1.94
CA SER A 27 -1.52 21.43 -1.88
C SER A 27 -1.91 20.55 -0.69
N PHE A 28 -1.05 19.60 -0.30
CA PHE A 28 -1.24 18.79 0.89
C PHE A 28 -1.17 19.62 2.19
N LYS A 29 -0.23 20.57 2.27
CA LYS A 29 -0.08 21.46 3.45
C LYS A 29 -1.14 22.57 3.51
N LEU A 30 -1.59 23.08 2.36
CA LEU A 30 -2.74 23.99 2.26
C LEU A 30 -4.04 23.30 2.71
N ALA A 31 -4.24 22.04 2.33
CA ALA A 31 -5.41 21.25 2.76
C ALA A 31 -5.43 20.93 4.26
N ASP A 32 -4.27 20.97 4.93
CA ASP A 32 -4.11 20.86 6.38
C ASP A 32 -4.31 22.20 7.12
N GLY A 33 -4.63 23.30 6.40
CA GLY A 33 -4.97 24.60 6.99
C GLY A 33 -3.77 25.52 7.28
N TYR A 34 -2.59 25.21 6.74
CA TYR A 34 -1.41 26.08 6.85
C TYR A 34 -1.42 27.18 5.77
N SER A 35 -1.05 28.40 6.15
CA SER A 35 -0.90 29.54 5.22
C SER A 35 0.35 29.38 4.35
N GLU A 36 0.30 29.88 3.12
CA GLU A 36 1.41 29.79 2.16
C GLU A 36 2.71 30.41 2.71
N GLU A 37 2.61 31.47 3.52
CA GLU A 37 3.77 32.14 4.11
C GLU A 37 4.49 31.29 5.18
N GLU A 38 3.77 30.45 5.93
CA GLU A 38 4.37 29.54 6.92
C GLU A 38 5.09 28.36 6.26
N ILE A 39 4.58 27.91 5.10
CA ILE A 39 5.20 26.84 4.32
C ILE A 39 6.56 27.32 3.77
N VAL A 40 6.63 28.56 3.26
CA VAL A 40 7.87 29.17 2.76
C VAL A 40 8.90 29.41 3.89
N ARG A 41 8.46 29.82 5.08
CA ARG A 41 9.36 29.97 6.25
C ARG A 41 9.95 28.65 6.73
N LYS A 42 9.19 27.53 6.68
CA LYS A 42 9.67 26.20 7.10
C LYS A 42 10.52 25.48 6.04
N LEU A 43 10.34 25.79 4.75
CA LEU A 43 11.11 25.19 3.66
C LEU A 43 12.44 25.90 3.37
N GLY A 44 12.65 27.10 3.91
CA GLY A 44 13.85 27.89 3.66
C GLY A 44 13.83 28.55 2.27
N SER A 45 14.62 29.62 2.12
CA SER A 45 14.66 30.37 0.87
C SER A 45 15.23 29.50 -0.27
N PRO A 46 14.63 29.55 -1.48
CA PRO A 46 15.04 28.74 -2.62
C PRO A 46 16.49 28.98 -3.10
N ASP A 47 17.13 30.05 -2.60
CA ASP A 47 18.53 30.37 -2.84
C ASP A 47 19.48 29.45 -2.07
N ILE A 48 19.14 29.06 -0.83
CA ILE A 48 19.96 28.15 -0.02
C ILE A 48 19.94 26.73 -0.59
N ILE A 49 18.79 26.33 -1.15
CA ILE A 49 18.66 25.04 -1.86
C ILE A 49 19.57 25.04 -3.09
N ALA A 50 19.58 26.12 -3.88
CA ALA A 50 20.46 26.25 -5.04
C ALA A 50 21.96 26.28 -4.66
N GLU A 51 22.33 26.94 -3.56
CA GLU A 51 23.71 26.94 -3.04
C GLU A 51 24.16 25.58 -2.50
N GLN A 52 23.28 24.81 -1.86
CA GLN A 52 23.57 23.43 -1.47
C GLN A 52 23.88 22.53 -2.68
N TYR A 53 23.22 22.76 -3.81
CA TYR A 53 23.56 22.08 -5.06
C TYR A 53 24.88 22.54 -5.68
N LEU A 54 25.25 23.81 -5.52
CA LEU A 54 26.51 24.37 -6.03
C LEU A 54 27.74 23.91 -5.22
N ALA A 55 27.62 23.81 -3.89
CA ALA A 55 28.72 23.36 -3.02
C ALA A 55 29.08 21.87 -3.18
N VAL A 56 28.11 21.04 -3.64
CA VAL A 56 28.35 19.63 -3.97
C VAL A 56 29.15 19.48 -5.26
N LYS A 57 28.93 20.38 -6.25
CA LYS A 57 29.63 20.37 -7.55
C LYS A 57 31.14 20.53 -7.43
N THR A 58 31.63 21.20 -6.39
CA THR A 58 33.07 21.51 -6.21
C THR A 58 33.86 20.45 -5.44
N LYS A 59 33.18 19.56 -4.68
CA LYS A 59 33.86 18.47 -3.93
C LYS A 59 34.00 17.17 -4.73
N ASP A 60 33.26 17.02 -5.82
CA ASP A 60 33.07 15.75 -6.53
C ASP A 60 34.15 15.44 -7.58
N ASP A 61 34.98 16.42 -7.95
CA ASP A 61 36.10 16.27 -8.89
C ASP A 61 37.23 15.36 -8.35
N ARG A 62 37.04 14.79 -7.15
CA ARG A 62 37.98 13.89 -6.45
C ARG A 62 37.47 12.46 -6.26
N GLN A 63 36.37 12.04 -6.90
CA GLN A 63 35.94 10.65 -6.82
C GLN A 63 36.81 9.73 -7.67
N SER A 64 37.67 8.95 -7.01
CA SER A 64 38.52 7.95 -7.65
C SER A 64 37.70 6.83 -8.31
N PRO A 65 38.16 6.26 -9.44
CA PRO A 65 37.44 5.19 -10.16
C PRO A 65 37.11 3.97 -9.29
N GLY A 66 37.91 3.69 -8.25
CA GLY A 66 37.64 2.63 -7.29
C GLY A 66 36.37 2.83 -6.45
N LYS A 67 36.03 4.07 -6.06
CA LYS A 67 34.80 4.36 -5.30
C LYS A 67 33.54 4.16 -6.16
N LYS A 68 33.62 4.49 -7.45
CA LYS A 68 32.54 4.24 -8.42
C LYS A 68 32.29 2.74 -8.59
N LEU A 69 33.35 1.94 -8.71
CA LEU A 69 33.23 0.49 -8.85
C LEU A 69 32.55 -0.15 -7.63
N ILE A 70 32.96 0.25 -6.41
CA ILE A 70 32.35 -0.25 -5.16
C ILE A 70 30.87 0.13 -5.07
N ALA A 71 30.51 1.37 -5.42
CA ALA A 71 29.12 1.83 -5.41
C ALA A 71 28.24 1.06 -6.41
N VAL A 72 28.76 0.80 -7.61
CA VAL A 72 28.04 0.05 -8.65
C VAL A 72 27.88 -1.43 -8.25
N THR A 73 28.94 -2.09 -7.77
CA THR A 73 28.86 -3.49 -7.32
C THR A 73 27.92 -3.63 -6.12
N GLY A 74 27.94 -2.70 -5.17
CA GLY A 74 27.01 -2.66 -4.06
C GLY A 74 25.56 -2.44 -4.51
N LEU A 75 25.33 -1.61 -5.54
CA LEU A 75 24.02 -1.36 -6.11
C LEU A 75 23.44 -2.62 -6.79
N VAL A 76 24.25 -3.33 -7.58
CA VAL A 76 23.82 -4.59 -8.22
C VAL A 76 23.42 -5.63 -7.17
N PHE A 77 24.19 -5.75 -6.07
CA PHE A 77 23.83 -6.63 -4.98
C PHE A 77 22.52 -6.19 -4.33
N ALA A 78 22.36 -4.90 -4.01
CA ALA A 78 21.13 -4.36 -3.45
C ALA A 78 19.90 -4.56 -4.37
N ASP A 79 20.08 -4.44 -5.69
CA ASP A 79 19.03 -4.65 -6.69
C ASP A 79 18.50 -6.09 -6.66
N ILE A 80 19.33 -7.10 -6.44
CA ILE A 80 18.89 -8.49 -6.31
C ILE A 80 17.97 -8.64 -5.09
N PHE A 81 18.38 -8.12 -3.92
CA PHE A 81 17.54 -8.19 -2.71
C PHE A 81 16.25 -7.40 -2.86
N ALA A 82 16.34 -6.20 -3.44
CA ALA A 82 15.18 -5.36 -3.69
C ALA A 82 14.21 -6.04 -4.67
N ALA A 83 14.70 -6.60 -5.77
CA ALA A 83 13.88 -7.32 -6.74
C ALA A 83 13.19 -8.54 -6.10
N CYS A 84 13.91 -9.36 -5.35
CA CYS A 84 13.33 -10.49 -4.60
C CYS A 84 12.24 -10.02 -3.63
N PHE A 85 12.52 -8.96 -2.86
CA PHE A 85 11.55 -8.37 -1.95
C PHE A 85 10.29 -7.88 -2.68
N PHE A 86 10.43 -7.17 -3.80
CA PHE A 86 9.30 -6.69 -4.59
C PHE A 86 8.49 -7.84 -5.20
N ILE A 87 9.13 -8.90 -5.67
CA ILE A 87 8.44 -10.09 -6.19
C ILE A 87 7.57 -10.73 -5.09
N ILE A 88 8.15 -10.97 -3.92
CA ILE A 88 7.43 -11.54 -2.77
C ILE A 88 6.28 -10.61 -2.35
N PHE A 89 6.51 -9.31 -2.34
CA PHE A 89 5.50 -8.33 -1.96
C PHE A 89 4.35 -8.26 -2.98
N CYS A 90 4.64 -8.33 -4.28
CA CYS A 90 3.62 -8.43 -5.33
C CYS A 90 2.82 -9.73 -5.23
N ALA A 91 3.49 -10.86 -4.96
CA ALA A 91 2.82 -12.14 -4.73
C ALA A 91 1.85 -12.05 -3.54
N TRP A 92 2.26 -11.40 -2.44
CA TRP A 92 1.39 -11.15 -1.30
C TRP A 92 0.14 -10.32 -1.66
N VAL A 93 0.29 -9.26 -2.47
CA VAL A 93 -0.84 -8.45 -2.95
C VAL A 93 -1.79 -9.30 -3.80
N LEU A 94 -1.28 -10.20 -4.64
CA LEU A 94 -2.10 -11.12 -5.42
C LEU A 94 -2.89 -12.10 -4.54
N VAL A 95 -2.25 -12.64 -3.49
CA VAL A 95 -2.93 -13.51 -2.52
C VAL A 95 -4.07 -12.77 -1.81
N MET A 96 -3.85 -11.52 -1.40
CA MET A 96 -4.90 -10.69 -0.77
C MET A 96 -6.06 -10.39 -1.73
N ALA A 97 -5.76 -10.16 -3.01
CA ALA A 97 -6.77 -9.98 -4.05
C ALA A 97 -7.59 -11.27 -4.29
N ALA A 98 -6.90 -12.43 -4.34
CA ALA A 98 -7.55 -13.73 -4.46
C ALA A 98 -8.43 -14.04 -3.24
N LEU A 99 -7.97 -13.74 -2.03
CA LEU A 99 -8.76 -13.87 -0.80
C LEU A 99 -10.03 -13.02 -0.85
N THR A 100 -9.92 -11.78 -1.34
CA THR A 100 -11.05 -10.88 -1.54
C THR A 100 -12.08 -11.48 -2.51
N ALA A 101 -11.62 -11.99 -3.66
CA ALA A 101 -12.50 -12.60 -4.65
C ALA A 101 -13.15 -13.90 -4.12
N ALA A 102 -12.39 -14.75 -3.45
CA ALA A 102 -12.87 -16.00 -2.88
C ALA A 102 -13.92 -15.75 -1.79
N SER A 103 -13.67 -14.80 -0.88
CA SER A 103 -14.64 -14.45 0.18
C SER A 103 -15.93 -13.85 -0.38
N LEU A 104 -15.87 -13.01 -1.42
CA LEU A 104 -17.06 -12.54 -2.14
C LEU A 104 -17.82 -13.70 -2.79
N ALA A 105 -17.13 -14.60 -3.49
CA ALA A 105 -17.74 -15.74 -4.15
C ALA A 105 -18.46 -16.63 -3.14
N VAL A 106 -17.81 -16.97 -2.02
CA VAL A 106 -18.41 -17.77 -0.94
C VAL A 106 -19.64 -17.06 -0.35
N GLY A 107 -19.56 -15.75 -0.09
CA GLY A 107 -20.69 -14.97 0.41
C GLY A 107 -21.90 -14.97 -0.55
N ILE A 108 -21.65 -14.79 -1.85
CA ILE A 108 -22.69 -14.85 -2.88
C ILE A 108 -23.30 -16.26 -2.97
N CYS A 109 -22.48 -17.30 -2.96
CA CYS A 109 -22.96 -18.68 -3.05
C CYS A 109 -23.82 -19.07 -1.83
N LEU A 110 -23.45 -18.61 -0.62
CA LEU A 110 -24.23 -18.84 0.60
C LEU A 110 -25.63 -18.20 0.56
N ILE A 111 -25.76 -16.98 0.00
CA ILE A 111 -27.05 -16.27 -0.10
C ILE A 111 -27.93 -16.83 -1.21
N SER A 112 -27.32 -17.15 -2.36
CA SER A 112 -28.03 -17.62 -3.55
C SER A 112 -28.42 -19.10 -3.47
N GLY A 113 -27.85 -19.86 -2.52
CA GLY A 113 -28.06 -21.30 -2.40
C GLY A 113 -27.49 -22.11 -3.57
N ILE A 114 -26.64 -21.49 -4.41
CA ILE A 114 -26.02 -22.14 -5.56
C ILE A 114 -24.91 -23.06 -5.06
N ASN A 115 -25.15 -24.37 -5.12
CA ASN A 115 -24.18 -25.39 -4.72
C ASN A 115 -23.52 -26.04 -5.95
N ALA A 116 -22.70 -25.28 -6.67
CA ALA A 116 -22.16 -25.70 -7.98
C ALA A 116 -21.28 -26.97 -7.93
N TYR A 117 -20.67 -27.28 -6.78
CA TYR A 117 -19.72 -28.40 -6.62
C TYR A 117 -19.89 -29.19 -5.30
N SER A 118 -21.03 -29.05 -4.61
CA SER A 118 -21.25 -29.62 -3.26
C SER A 118 -20.22 -29.19 -2.20
N ILE A 119 -19.48 -28.09 -2.46
CA ILE A 119 -18.47 -27.52 -1.54
C ILE A 119 -19.15 -26.88 -0.33
N ILE A 120 -20.38 -26.39 -0.49
CA ILE A 120 -21.12 -25.74 0.60
C ILE A 120 -21.81 -26.84 1.40
N PRO A 121 -21.45 -27.00 2.68
CA PRO A 121 -22.06 -28.02 3.49
C PRO A 121 -23.52 -27.66 3.81
N LEU A 122 -24.34 -28.69 3.98
CA LEU A 122 -25.78 -28.53 4.22
C LEU A 122 -25.99 -27.75 5.53
N MET A 123 -26.60 -26.57 5.45
CA MET A 123 -26.92 -25.76 6.62
C MET A 123 -28.25 -25.01 6.43
N PRO A 124 -28.96 -24.67 7.52
CA PRO A 124 -30.18 -23.85 7.44
C PRO A 124 -29.90 -22.48 6.83
N TYR A 125 -30.86 -21.96 6.06
CA TYR A 125 -30.71 -20.68 5.35
C TYR A 125 -30.41 -19.50 6.27
N SER A 126 -31.01 -19.45 7.46
CA SER A 126 -30.74 -18.41 8.47
C SER A 126 -29.27 -18.38 8.89
N CYS A 127 -28.63 -19.54 9.03
CA CYS A 127 -27.21 -19.64 9.35
C CYS A 127 -26.36 -19.22 8.15
N ALA A 128 -26.71 -19.69 6.94
CA ALA A 128 -26.01 -19.35 5.71
C ALA A 128 -25.99 -17.83 5.46
N ALA A 129 -27.11 -17.13 5.72
CA ALA A 129 -27.21 -15.69 5.58
C ALA A 129 -26.25 -14.94 6.54
N VAL A 130 -26.13 -15.38 7.79
CA VAL A 130 -25.21 -14.77 8.76
C VAL A 130 -23.75 -15.05 8.38
N PHE A 131 -23.41 -16.27 7.95
CA PHE A 131 -22.08 -16.57 7.43
C PHE A 131 -21.74 -15.75 6.18
N ALA A 132 -22.70 -15.54 5.27
CA ALA A 132 -22.49 -14.72 4.09
C ALA A 132 -22.14 -13.27 4.44
N LEU A 133 -22.82 -12.69 5.44
CA LEU A 133 -22.49 -11.36 5.96
C LEU A 133 -21.05 -11.29 6.49
N VAL A 134 -20.60 -12.33 7.20
CA VAL A 134 -19.22 -12.45 7.70
C VAL A 134 -18.22 -12.51 6.54
N PHE A 135 -18.49 -13.31 5.51
CA PHE A 135 -17.63 -13.40 4.33
C PHE A 135 -17.59 -12.09 3.53
N PHE A 136 -18.69 -11.35 3.45
CA PHE A 136 -18.67 -10.01 2.85
C PHE A 136 -17.88 -9.01 3.69
N ALA A 137 -18.00 -9.03 5.01
CA ALA A 137 -17.18 -8.20 5.88
C ALA A 137 -15.69 -8.53 5.72
N LEU A 138 -15.34 -9.82 5.62
CA LEU A 138 -13.99 -10.29 5.35
C LEU A 138 -13.49 -9.81 3.98
N ALA A 139 -14.33 -9.88 2.95
CA ALA A 139 -14.01 -9.38 1.62
C ALA A 139 -13.70 -7.88 1.61
N VAL A 140 -14.53 -7.07 2.28
CA VAL A 140 -14.30 -5.62 2.40
C VAL A 140 -12.98 -5.35 3.14
N LEU A 141 -12.69 -6.10 4.20
CA LEU A 141 -11.45 -5.97 4.96
C LEU A 141 -10.21 -6.36 4.13
N ALA A 142 -10.30 -7.47 3.40
CA ALA A 142 -9.23 -7.94 2.51
C ALA A 142 -9.02 -6.98 1.32
N ALA A 143 -10.10 -6.42 0.76
CA ALA A 143 -10.04 -5.41 -0.29
C ALA A 143 -9.34 -4.13 0.19
N ALA A 144 -9.73 -3.63 1.37
CA ALA A 144 -9.08 -2.47 1.99
C ALA A 144 -7.59 -2.72 2.24
N GLY A 145 -7.24 -3.92 2.73
CA GLY A 145 -5.85 -4.36 2.89
C GLY A 145 -5.09 -4.39 1.55
N THR A 146 -5.72 -4.95 0.50
CA THR A 146 -5.13 -5.05 -0.85
C THR A 146 -4.83 -3.66 -1.42
N VAL A 147 -5.78 -2.71 -1.32
CA VAL A 147 -5.60 -1.33 -1.79
C VAL A 147 -4.45 -0.65 -1.04
N TYR A 148 -4.38 -0.83 0.29
CA TYR A 148 -3.30 -0.26 1.10
C TYR A 148 -1.94 -0.85 0.72
N CYS A 149 -1.83 -2.18 0.65
CA CYS A 149 -0.60 -2.87 0.26
C CYS A 149 -0.16 -2.50 -1.17
N ALA A 150 -1.09 -2.40 -2.13
CA ALA A 150 -0.77 -1.99 -3.50
C ALA A 150 -0.29 -0.53 -3.59
N ALA A 151 -0.85 0.37 -2.78
CA ALA A 151 -0.35 1.75 -2.68
C ALA A 151 1.04 1.79 -2.04
N PHE A 152 1.27 1.01 -0.99
CA PHE A 152 2.58 0.87 -0.35
C PHE A 152 3.62 0.29 -1.32
N ALA A 153 3.28 -0.76 -2.08
CA ALA A 153 4.14 -1.34 -3.11
C ALA A 153 4.59 -0.28 -4.13
N ARG A 154 3.63 0.49 -4.66
CA ARG A 154 3.90 1.54 -5.64
C ARG A 154 4.82 2.62 -5.07
N GLN A 155 4.60 3.04 -3.83
CA GLN A 155 5.45 4.07 -3.21
C GLN A 155 6.86 3.55 -2.92
N LEU A 156 6.99 2.31 -2.47
CA LEU A 156 8.29 1.67 -2.28
C LEU A 156 9.05 1.55 -3.60
N MET A 157 8.41 1.08 -4.68
CA MET A 157 9.04 1.00 -6.00
C MET A 157 9.51 2.37 -6.50
N ARG A 158 8.70 3.42 -6.32
CA ARG A 158 9.09 4.80 -6.67
C ARG A 158 10.30 5.28 -5.85
N SER A 159 10.29 5.04 -4.54
CA SER A 159 11.39 5.43 -3.65
C SER A 159 12.68 4.69 -3.98
N TYR A 160 12.59 3.38 -4.29
CA TYR A 160 13.72 2.55 -4.68
C TYR A 160 14.27 2.94 -6.05
N GLY A 161 13.39 3.18 -7.02
CA GLY A 161 13.79 3.67 -8.34
C GLY A 161 14.53 5.02 -8.26
N ARG A 162 14.08 5.94 -7.40
CA ARG A 162 14.82 7.18 -7.11
C ARG A 162 16.16 6.92 -6.44
N PHE A 163 16.21 6.04 -5.44
CA PHE A 163 17.47 5.67 -4.79
C PHE A 163 18.48 5.13 -5.81
N HIS A 164 18.05 4.20 -6.66
CA HIS A 164 18.87 3.62 -7.72
C HIS A 164 19.33 4.68 -8.74
N ARG A 165 18.44 5.59 -9.17
CA ARG A 165 18.83 6.70 -10.07
C ARG A 165 19.82 7.66 -9.40
N ASN A 166 19.66 7.93 -8.10
CA ASN A 166 20.53 8.81 -7.33
C ASN A 166 21.92 8.19 -7.05
N THR A 167 21.99 6.90 -6.75
CA THR A 167 23.28 6.20 -6.59
C THR A 167 24.05 6.17 -7.91
N MET A 168 23.37 5.92 -9.03
CA MET A 168 24.00 6.00 -10.37
C MET A 168 24.41 7.43 -10.75
N ALA A 169 23.60 8.44 -10.42
CA ALA A 169 23.92 9.85 -10.66
C ALA A 169 25.14 10.28 -9.82
N SER A 170 25.19 9.91 -8.54
CA SER A 170 26.32 10.17 -7.66
C SER A 170 27.60 9.47 -8.13
N ALA A 171 27.52 8.23 -8.58
CA ALA A 171 28.66 7.53 -9.20
C ALA A 171 29.11 8.17 -10.52
N SER A 172 28.21 8.88 -11.22
CA SER A 172 28.51 9.57 -12.49
C SER A 172 28.94 11.03 -12.32
N GLY A 173 29.02 11.55 -11.08
CA GLY A 173 29.31 12.97 -10.83
C GLY A 173 28.17 13.92 -11.22
N LYS A 174 26.93 13.41 -11.30
CA LYS A 174 25.73 14.16 -11.68
C LYS A 174 24.93 14.55 -10.42
N VAL A 175 24.18 15.64 -10.51
CA VAL A 175 23.34 16.16 -9.42
C VAL A 175 22.33 15.09 -8.96
N THR A 176 22.29 14.82 -7.66
CA THR A 176 21.37 13.87 -7.02
C THR A 176 20.02 14.52 -6.74
N LEU A 177 18.92 13.84 -7.04
CA LEU A 177 17.56 14.31 -6.75
C LEU A 177 17.23 14.12 -5.26
N PRO A 178 16.33 14.93 -4.68
CA PRO A 178 15.89 14.74 -3.30
C PRO A 178 15.22 13.37 -3.11
N SER A 179 15.50 12.72 -1.98
CA SER A 179 14.94 11.40 -1.64
C SER A 179 13.44 11.49 -1.38
N VAL A 180 12.66 10.62 -2.03
CA VAL A 180 11.21 10.52 -1.81
C VAL A 180 10.95 9.83 -0.48
N SER A 181 9.94 10.31 0.26
CA SER A 181 9.50 9.64 1.48
C SER A 181 9.02 8.21 1.20
N MET A 182 9.44 7.27 2.03
CA MET A 182 9.09 5.84 1.90
C MET A 182 7.65 5.53 2.35
N ASN A 183 6.94 6.52 2.92
CA ASN A 183 5.65 6.32 3.57
C ASN A 183 4.45 6.81 2.73
N PRO A 184 3.46 5.92 2.44
CA PRO A 184 2.05 6.22 2.31
C PRO A 184 1.54 7.64 2.13
N GLN A 185 1.83 8.39 1.06
CA GLN A 185 1.21 9.71 0.92
C GLN A 185 -0.20 9.57 0.34
N PHE A 186 -1.17 9.27 1.21
CA PHE A 186 -2.59 9.31 0.89
C PHE A 186 -3.17 10.68 1.21
N ASN A 187 -4.09 11.16 0.37
CA ASN A 187 -4.96 12.28 0.70
C ASN A 187 -5.66 12.01 2.05
N VAL A 188 -5.69 13.01 2.93
CA VAL A 188 -6.29 12.95 4.27
C VAL A 188 -7.72 12.41 4.23
N LYS A 189 -8.50 12.77 3.20
CA LYS A 189 -9.87 12.24 2.99
C LYS A 189 -9.86 10.73 2.78
N THR A 190 -9.01 10.23 1.88
CA THR A 190 -8.86 8.81 1.58
C THR A 190 -8.37 8.02 2.79
N LYS A 191 -7.41 8.56 3.54
CA LYS A 191 -6.89 7.93 4.78
C LYS A 191 -7.98 7.80 5.84
N ARG A 192 -8.79 8.86 6.04
CA ARG A 192 -9.92 8.83 6.98
C ARG A 192 -11.00 7.85 6.52
N ALA A 193 -11.34 7.84 5.23
CA ALA A 193 -12.33 6.91 4.67
C ALA A 193 -11.88 5.45 4.81
N LEU A 194 -10.64 5.14 4.42
CA LEU A 194 -10.07 3.80 4.54
C LEU A 194 -10.08 3.31 5.99
N ARG A 195 -9.63 4.16 6.93
CA ARG A 195 -9.67 3.82 8.36
C ARG A 195 -11.09 3.53 8.85
N LYS A 196 -12.07 4.36 8.48
CA LYS A 196 -13.47 4.16 8.87
C LYS A 196 -14.01 2.84 8.31
N ILE A 197 -13.79 2.57 7.02
CA ILE A 197 -14.23 1.33 6.34
C ILE A 197 -13.58 0.11 6.98
N THR A 198 -12.27 0.14 7.24
CA THR A 198 -11.56 -0.96 7.89
C THR A 198 -12.09 -1.22 9.30
N LEU A 199 -12.30 -0.18 10.11
CA LEU A 199 -12.83 -0.33 11.46
C LEU A 199 -14.27 -0.83 11.46
N SER A 200 -15.12 -0.33 10.57
CA SER A 200 -16.50 -0.80 10.47
C SER A 200 -16.56 -2.24 9.98
N ALA A 201 -15.77 -2.60 8.96
CA ALA A 201 -15.70 -3.97 8.45
C ALA A 201 -15.15 -4.93 9.51
N LEU A 202 -14.13 -4.53 10.27
CA LEU A 202 -13.58 -5.33 11.37
C LEU A 202 -14.62 -5.55 12.48
N LEU A 203 -15.38 -4.51 12.84
CA LEU A 203 -16.44 -4.62 13.84
C LEU A 203 -17.56 -5.55 13.38
N VAL A 204 -18.03 -5.39 12.12
CA VAL A 204 -19.04 -6.28 11.53
C VAL A 204 -18.53 -7.71 11.46
N LEU A 205 -17.26 -7.92 11.09
CA LEU A 205 -16.64 -9.24 11.05
C LEU A 205 -16.61 -9.89 12.45
N ALA A 206 -16.15 -9.17 13.46
CA ALA A 206 -16.03 -9.70 14.83
C ALA A 206 -17.40 -10.04 15.43
N VAL A 207 -18.36 -9.11 15.35
CA VAL A 207 -19.73 -9.32 15.86
C VAL A 207 -20.43 -10.41 15.04
N GLY A 208 -20.32 -10.35 13.72
CA GLY A 208 -20.92 -11.31 12.80
C GLY A 208 -20.39 -12.72 13.01
N PHE A 209 -19.10 -12.89 13.29
CA PHE A 209 -18.50 -14.20 13.55
C PHE A 209 -19.08 -14.86 14.81
N ILE A 210 -19.24 -14.08 15.89
CA ILE A 210 -19.88 -14.54 17.12
C ILE A 210 -21.36 -14.88 16.85
N ALA A 211 -22.08 -14.00 16.15
CA ALA A 211 -23.48 -14.23 15.80
C ALA A 211 -23.66 -15.47 14.91
N ALA A 212 -22.77 -15.68 13.93
CA ALA A 212 -22.78 -16.85 13.05
C ALA A 212 -22.60 -18.14 13.87
N TYR A 213 -21.64 -18.15 14.79
CA TYR A 213 -21.39 -19.29 15.68
C TYR A 213 -22.61 -19.58 16.57
N VAL A 214 -23.16 -18.57 17.25
CA VAL A 214 -24.32 -18.73 18.15
C VAL A 214 -25.54 -19.22 17.37
N THR A 215 -25.82 -18.62 16.21
CA THR A 215 -26.96 -19.01 15.36
C THR A 215 -26.80 -20.45 14.90
N ALA A 216 -25.60 -20.86 14.49
CA ALA A 216 -25.32 -22.23 14.06
C ALA A 216 -25.44 -23.24 15.20
N ALA A 217 -24.91 -22.92 16.39
CA ALA A 217 -25.01 -23.77 17.57
C ALA A 217 -26.46 -23.96 18.03
N VAL A 218 -27.27 -22.89 18.03
CA VAL A 218 -28.70 -22.96 18.38
C VAL A 218 -29.48 -23.74 17.33
N ALA A 219 -29.22 -23.50 16.03
CA ALA A 219 -29.92 -24.18 14.95
C ALA A 219 -29.61 -25.69 14.89
N ALA A 220 -28.41 -26.10 15.29
CA ALA A 220 -28.04 -27.52 15.39
C ALA A 220 -28.40 -28.15 16.75
N GLY A 221 -28.76 -27.36 17.76
CA GLY A 221 -29.00 -27.84 19.13
C GLY A 221 -27.74 -28.36 19.85
N HIS A 222 -26.55 -28.14 19.29
CA HIS A 222 -25.29 -28.66 19.81
C HIS A 222 -24.14 -27.68 19.50
N PRO A 223 -23.18 -27.45 20.44
CA PRO A 223 -22.07 -26.52 20.22
C PRO A 223 -21.15 -26.96 19.08
N ALA A 224 -21.07 -28.26 18.81
CA ALA A 224 -20.35 -28.83 17.67
C ALA A 224 -21.28 -29.07 16.47
N PHE A 225 -21.94 -28.00 16.01
CA PHE A 225 -22.93 -28.02 14.93
C PHE A 225 -22.42 -28.64 13.62
N TRP A 226 -21.12 -28.51 13.34
CA TRP A 226 -20.47 -29.05 12.15
C TRP A 226 -20.49 -30.58 12.08
N HIS A 227 -20.53 -31.28 13.22
CA HIS A 227 -20.71 -32.73 13.24
C HIS A 227 -22.16 -33.12 12.96
N VAL A 228 -23.13 -32.39 13.52
CA VAL A 228 -24.57 -32.61 13.30
C VAL A 228 -24.93 -32.43 11.83
N TRP A 229 -24.34 -31.43 11.18
CA TRP A 229 -24.53 -31.14 9.76
C TRP A 229 -23.61 -31.95 8.82
N GLY A 230 -22.75 -32.82 9.38
CA GLY A 230 -21.91 -33.73 8.59
C GLY A 230 -20.84 -33.04 7.74
N TRP A 231 -20.37 -31.86 8.12
CA TRP A 231 -19.42 -31.05 7.33
C TRP A 231 -18.10 -31.78 7.03
N PHE A 232 -17.70 -32.71 7.89
CA PHE A 232 -16.44 -33.44 7.82
C PHE A 232 -16.61 -34.94 7.59
N GLY A 233 -17.77 -35.40 7.10
CA GLY A 233 -18.00 -36.81 6.74
C GLY A 233 -18.06 -37.81 7.90
N GLY A 234 -17.89 -37.37 9.16
CA GLY A 234 -18.03 -38.21 10.34
C GLY A 234 -19.50 -38.34 10.76
N LYS A 235 -20.13 -39.48 10.47
CA LYS A 235 -21.37 -39.88 11.16
C LYS A 235 -21.02 -40.23 12.60
N LEU A 236 -21.55 -39.48 13.57
CA LEU A 236 -21.61 -39.95 14.95
C LEU A 236 -22.68 -41.05 15.00
N SER A 237 -22.22 -42.29 15.08
CA SER A 237 -23.02 -43.47 15.46
C SER A 237 -23.36 -43.44 16.94
#